data_AF-A0A7X9CHK6-F1
#
_entry.id   AF-A0A7X9CHK6-F1
#
_cell.length_a   1.000
_cell.length_b   1.000
_cell.length_c   1.000
_cell.angle_alpha   90.00
_cell.angle_beta   90.00
_cell.angle_gamma   90.00
#
_symmetry.space_group_name_H-M   'P 1'
#
loop_
_entity.id
_entity.type
_entity.pdbx_description
1 polymer ?
#
loop_
_entity_poly.entity_id
_entity_poly.type
_entity_poly.pdbx_seq_one_letter_code
_entity_poly.pdbx_strand_id
1 'polypeptide(L)'
;MLFLSCKQARHTEVTFKEDPERTKIDVFIGEHYFTSLIYTDSLEKPFLFPILTASGKTVTRGYPIDPRPHERIDHPHQMGLWLNFGDVNGLDFWNNSSAISPERKSHYGHIQLDSIIDLDPDAGELITLSTWKDYQKNRLLEERTTYR
;
A
#
# COMPACT_ATOMS: atom_id res chain seq x y z
N MET A 1 43.09 -6.03 -29.67
CA MET A 1 41.67 -6.34 -29.91
C MET A 1 40.95 -6.15 -28.58
N LEU A 2 40.25 -5.04 -28.41
CA LEU A 2 39.62 -4.65 -27.15
C LEU A 2 38.14 -5.03 -27.24
N PHE A 3 37.73 -6.09 -26.54
CA PHE A 3 36.31 -6.45 -26.45
C PHE A 3 35.64 -5.49 -25.46
N LEU A 4 34.86 -4.53 -25.96
CA LEU A 4 33.87 -3.85 -25.15
C LEU A 4 32.81 -4.89 -24.75
N SER A 5 32.90 -5.38 -23.51
CA SER A 5 31.79 -6.10 -22.89
C SER A 5 30.67 -5.09 -22.66
N CYS A 6 29.64 -5.16 -23.51
CA CYS A 6 28.39 -4.49 -23.27
C CYS A 6 27.82 -5.07 -21.98
N LYS A 7 27.84 -4.30 -20.88
CA LYS A 7 27.11 -4.68 -19.67
C LYS A 7 25.64 -4.77 -20.07
N GLN A 8 25.13 -5.99 -20.22
CA GLN A 8 23.69 -6.24 -20.23
C GLN A 8 23.13 -5.49 -19.03
N ALA A 9 22.15 -4.61 -19.25
CA ALA A 9 21.37 -4.09 -18.13
C ALA A 9 20.85 -5.32 -17.39
N ARG A 10 21.22 -5.47 -16.11
CA ARG A 10 20.67 -6.56 -15.30
C ARG A 10 19.17 -6.33 -15.28
N HIS A 11 18.41 -7.28 -15.83
CA HIS A 11 16.99 -7.36 -15.54
C HIS A 11 16.91 -7.42 -14.01
N THR A 12 16.38 -6.36 -13.41
CA THR A 12 16.31 -6.30 -11.95
C THR A 12 15.02 -7.00 -11.59
N GLU A 13 15.16 -8.25 -11.19
CA GLU A 13 14.05 -9.15 -10.88
C GLU A 13 13.19 -8.57 -9.77
N VAL A 14 11.87 -8.55 -9.96
CA VAL A 14 10.93 -8.22 -8.89
C VAL A 14 10.57 -9.52 -8.19
N THR A 15 10.46 -9.51 -6.86
CA THR A 15 9.98 -10.69 -6.12
C THR A 15 8.94 -10.27 -5.10
N PHE A 16 7.87 -11.05 -5.02
CA PHE A 16 6.81 -10.90 -4.05
C PHE A 16 6.92 -12.00 -2.99
N LYS A 17 6.87 -11.63 -1.71
CA LYS A 17 6.81 -12.58 -0.59
C LYS A 17 5.57 -12.30 0.23
N GLU A 18 4.59 -13.18 0.09
CA GLU A 18 3.35 -13.12 0.87
C GLU A 18 3.63 -13.46 2.35
N ASP A 19 3.03 -12.69 3.25
CA ASP A 19 3.02 -12.94 4.69
C ASP A 19 1.57 -12.78 5.21
N PRO A 20 0.74 -13.83 5.06
CA PRO A 20 -0.67 -13.78 5.43
C PRO A 20 -0.89 -13.56 6.93
N GLU A 21 0.02 -14.05 7.78
CA GLU A 21 -0.07 -13.87 9.24
C GLU A 21 0.03 -12.40 9.64
N ARG A 22 0.84 -11.63 8.90
CA ARG A 22 0.99 -10.18 9.09
C ARG A 22 0.19 -9.36 8.09
N THR A 23 -0.66 -9.99 7.27
CA THR A 23 -1.53 -9.34 6.27
C THR A 23 -0.75 -8.36 5.38
N LYS A 24 0.34 -8.84 4.78
CA LYS A 24 1.18 -8.05 3.88
C LYS A 24 1.80 -8.86 2.75
N ILE A 25 2.32 -8.16 1.75
CA ILE A 25 3.22 -8.70 0.72
C ILE A 25 4.47 -7.84 0.70
N ASP A 26 5.62 -8.45 0.93
CA ASP A 26 6.91 -7.78 0.77
C ASP A 26 7.33 -7.80 -0.70
N VAL A 27 7.72 -6.65 -1.22
CA VAL A 27 8.19 -6.44 -2.60
C VAL A 27 9.69 -6.20 -2.57
N PHE A 28 10.43 -6.98 -3.34
CA PHE A 28 11.87 -6.88 -3.50
C PHE A 28 12.19 -6.51 -4.95
N ILE A 29 13.27 -5.73 -5.12
CA ILE A 29 13.87 -5.38 -6.40
C ILE A 29 15.31 -5.89 -6.35
N GLY A 30 15.58 -7.00 -7.05
CA GLY A 30 16.74 -7.85 -6.79
C GLY A 30 16.74 -8.38 -5.35
N GLU A 31 17.89 -8.34 -4.69
CA GLU A 31 18.03 -8.76 -3.28
C GLU A 31 17.58 -7.69 -2.27
N HIS A 32 17.11 -6.53 -2.75
CA HIS A 32 16.82 -5.38 -1.90
C HIS A 32 15.32 -5.25 -1.63
N TYR A 33 14.96 -5.17 -0.35
CA TYR A 33 13.60 -4.81 0.06
C TYR A 33 13.24 -3.41 -0.46
N PHE A 34 12.10 -3.31 -1.14
CA PHE A 34 11.61 -2.05 -1.72
C PHE A 34 10.45 -1.47 -0.94
N THR A 35 9.40 -2.26 -0.72
CA THR A 35 8.21 -1.86 0.04
C THR A 35 7.38 -3.06 0.47
N SER A 36 6.31 -2.83 1.23
CA SER A 36 5.28 -3.85 1.47
C SER A 36 3.91 -3.29 1.14
N LEU A 37 3.07 -4.07 0.46
CA LEU A 37 1.63 -3.83 0.45
C LEU A 37 1.06 -4.36 1.77
N ILE A 38 0.53 -3.48 2.60
CA ILE A 38 -0.06 -3.80 3.91
C ILE A 38 -1.58 -3.67 3.78
N TYR A 39 -2.33 -4.68 4.23
CA TYR A 39 -3.78 -4.76 4.08
C TYR A 39 -4.46 -5.32 5.34
N THR A 40 -4.05 -4.83 6.51
CA THR A 40 -4.57 -5.30 7.79
C THR A 40 -6.02 -4.80 8.01
N ASP A 41 -6.87 -5.62 8.61
CA ASP A 41 -8.24 -5.21 8.98
C ASP A 41 -8.27 -4.14 10.10
N SER A 42 -7.15 -3.92 10.77
CA SER A 42 -6.99 -2.86 11.77
C SER A 42 -6.79 -1.46 11.18
N LEU A 43 -6.61 -1.37 9.86
CA LEU A 43 -6.42 -0.13 9.13
C LEU A 43 -7.51 0.04 8.08
N GLU A 44 -7.80 1.31 7.75
CA GLU A 44 -9.01 1.66 7.01
C GLU A 44 -8.87 1.53 5.48
N LYS A 45 -7.67 1.16 5.02
CA LYS A 45 -7.31 1.00 3.60
C LYS A 45 -6.00 0.23 3.45
N PRO A 46 -5.77 -0.46 2.32
CA PRO A 46 -4.46 -0.96 1.96
C PRO A 46 -3.52 0.18 1.54
N PHE A 47 -2.22 0.03 1.81
CA PHE A 47 -1.19 1.02 1.46
C PHE A 47 0.19 0.39 1.33
N LEU A 48 1.09 1.07 0.62
CA LEU A 48 2.49 0.69 0.47
C LEU A 48 3.35 1.40 1.53
N PHE A 49 4.07 0.64 2.34
CA PHE A 49 4.93 1.19 3.40
C PHE A 49 6.02 0.21 3.90
N PRO A 50 7.21 0.73 4.29
CA PRO A 50 7.78 2.00 3.82
C PRO A 50 8.14 1.86 2.33
N ILE A 51 8.24 2.97 1.61
CA ILE A 51 8.87 2.94 0.28
C ILE A 51 10.34 3.32 0.42
N LEU A 52 11.24 2.47 -0.04
CA LEU A 52 12.68 2.71 -0.02
C LEU A 52 13.21 3.07 -1.40
N THR A 53 14.18 3.98 -1.43
CA THR A 53 15.03 4.22 -2.61
C THR A 53 16.02 3.07 -2.79
N ALA A 54 16.66 2.97 -3.96
CA ALA A 54 17.76 2.02 -4.21
C ALA A 54 18.94 2.16 -3.23
N SER A 55 19.10 3.32 -2.57
CA SER A 55 20.12 3.54 -1.54
C SER A 55 19.70 3.11 -0.14
N GLY A 56 18.47 2.60 0.03
CA GLY A 56 17.88 2.23 1.31
C GLY A 56 17.26 3.39 2.09
N LYS A 57 17.31 4.63 1.57
CA LYS A 57 16.62 5.77 2.20
C LYS A 57 15.11 5.63 2.08
N THR A 58 14.39 5.94 3.15
CA THR A 58 12.93 6.00 3.17
C THR A 58 12.41 7.22 2.41
N VAL A 59 11.41 7.00 1.57
CA VAL A 59 10.66 8.04 0.85
C VAL A 59 9.43 8.46 1.64
N THR A 60 8.72 7.48 2.22
CA THR A 60 7.54 7.71 3.04
C THR A 60 7.93 8.11 4.46
N ARG A 61 7.25 9.13 5.00
CA ARG A 61 7.28 9.44 6.44
C ARG A 61 6.80 8.26 7.27
N GLY A 62 7.21 8.18 8.52
CA GLY A 62 6.91 7.09 9.44
C GLY A 62 5.54 7.16 10.11
N TYR A 63 5.08 8.35 10.53
CA TYR A 63 3.81 8.46 11.27
C TYR A 63 2.57 8.08 10.42
N PRO A 64 1.57 7.34 10.97
CA PRO A 64 1.50 6.82 12.35
C PRO A 64 2.12 5.42 12.54
N ILE A 65 2.59 4.76 11.48
CA ILE A 65 2.98 3.34 11.49
C ILE A 65 4.31 3.09 12.21
N ASP A 66 5.32 3.91 11.92
CA ASP A 66 6.67 3.86 12.50
C ASP A 66 7.14 5.31 12.80
N PRO A 67 6.57 6.00 13.80
CA PRO A 67 6.83 7.41 14.04
C PRO A 67 8.32 7.71 14.29
N ARG A 68 8.85 8.74 13.63
CA ARG A 68 10.27 9.14 13.73
C ARG A 68 10.43 10.51 14.39
N PRO A 69 11.56 10.78 15.06
CA PRO A 69 11.83 12.10 15.61
C PRO A 69 11.71 13.20 14.55
N HIS A 70 11.10 14.32 14.93
CA HIS A 70 10.93 15.53 14.11
C HIS A 70 9.95 15.40 12.92
N GLU A 71 9.24 14.28 12.76
CA GLU A 71 8.12 14.19 11.81
C GLU A 71 6.85 14.85 12.36
N ARG A 72 6.00 15.38 11.47
CA ARG A 72 4.67 15.90 11.83
C ARG A 72 3.72 14.75 12.16
N ILE A 73 2.84 15.01 13.13
CA ILE A 73 1.79 14.08 13.60
C ILE A 73 0.36 14.61 13.37
N ASP A 74 0.21 15.58 12.47
CA ASP A 74 -1.02 16.35 12.22
C ASP A 74 -2.10 15.58 11.42
N HIS A 75 -1.70 14.64 10.55
CA HIS A 75 -2.63 13.90 9.67
C HIS A 75 -2.44 12.38 9.80
N PRO A 76 -3.11 11.69 10.74
CA PRO A 76 -2.93 10.25 10.95
C PRO A 76 -3.43 9.38 9.77
N HIS A 77 -4.28 9.91 8.89
CA HIS A 77 -4.75 9.20 7.69
C HIS A 77 -3.72 9.19 6.54
N GLN A 78 -2.71 10.07 6.56
CA GLN A 78 -1.68 10.16 5.50
C GLN A 78 -0.56 9.12 5.71
N MET A 79 -0.87 7.83 5.60
CA MET A 79 0.06 6.73 5.83
C MET A 79 0.55 6.09 4.53
N GLY A 80 1.87 5.95 4.35
CA GLY A 80 2.44 5.31 3.16
C GLY A 80 2.01 5.94 1.82
N LEU A 81 1.92 5.10 0.78
CA LEU A 81 1.35 5.44 -0.53
C LEU A 81 0.07 4.62 -0.77
N TRP A 82 -1.00 5.27 -1.19
CA TRP A 82 -2.29 4.67 -1.46
C TRP A 82 -3.05 5.51 -2.51
N LEU A 83 -4.03 4.88 -3.15
CA LEU A 83 -4.98 5.51 -4.06
C LEU A 83 -6.33 5.64 -3.36
N ASN A 84 -7.09 6.70 -3.66
CA ASN A 84 -8.45 6.85 -3.14
C ASN A 84 -9.28 7.88 -3.92
N PHE A 85 -10.57 7.89 -3.62
CA PHE A 85 -11.52 8.95 -3.91
C PHE A 85 -11.87 9.66 -2.60
N GLY A 86 -12.05 10.98 -2.64
CA GLY A 86 -12.35 11.76 -1.44
C GLY A 86 -13.72 11.43 -0.86
N ASP A 87 -14.74 11.48 -1.72
CA ASP A 87 -16.14 11.19 -1.41
C ASP A 87 -16.62 10.04 -2.30
N VAL A 88 -17.27 9.04 -1.70
CA VAL A 88 -18.02 8.01 -2.43
C VAL A 88 -19.37 7.84 -1.75
N ASN A 89 -20.44 8.15 -2.48
CA ASN A 89 -21.82 8.10 -1.98
C ASN A 89 -22.04 8.95 -0.71
N GLY A 90 -21.36 10.11 -0.58
CA GLY A 90 -21.49 11.00 0.58
C GLY A 90 -20.67 10.57 1.80
N LEU A 91 -19.81 9.55 1.65
CA LEU A 91 -18.89 9.09 2.69
C LEU A 91 -17.48 9.57 2.42
N ASP A 92 -16.80 10.03 3.47
CA ASP A 92 -15.41 10.45 3.41
C ASP A 92 -14.49 9.22 3.50
N PHE A 93 -13.78 8.91 2.42
CA PHE A 93 -12.77 7.86 2.40
C PHE A 93 -11.37 8.42 2.66
N TRP A 94 -11.15 9.72 2.45
CA TRP A 94 -9.83 10.34 2.55
C TRP A 94 -9.37 10.50 4.00
N ASN A 95 -10.19 11.08 4.86
CA ASN A 95 -9.81 11.43 6.24
C ASN A 95 -10.00 10.28 7.24
N ASN A 96 -10.44 9.09 6.79
CA ASN A 96 -10.66 7.97 7.70
C ASN A 96 -9.33 7.48 8.32
N SER A 97 -9.34 7.31 9.64
CA SER A 97 -8.21 6.83 10.44
C SER A 97 -8.69 6.31 11.79
N SER A 98 -7.76 5.72 12.56
CA SER A 98 -7.99 5.30 13.94
C SER A 98 -8.33 6.46 14.89
N ALA A 99 -8.07 7.71 14.51
CA ALA A 99 -8.39 8.90 15.29
C ALA A 99 -9.88 9.32 15.20
N ILE A 100 -10.66 8.74 14.29
CA ILE A 100 -12.09 9.03 14.16
C ILE A 100 -12.85 8.40 15.32
N SER A 101 -13.64 9.20 16.05
CA SER A 101 -14.43 8.72 17.18
C SER A 101 -15.57 7.79 16.73
N PRO A 102 -16.02 6.84 17.59
CA PRO A 102 -17.06 5.88 17.22
C PRO A 102 -18.35 6.52 16.69
N GLU A 103 -18.75 7.67 17.25
CA GLU A 103 -19.99 8.36 16.89
C GLU A 103 -19.96 8.95 15.48
N ARG A 104 -18.75 9.16 14.94
CA ARG A 104 -18.55 9.75 13.61
C ARG A 104 -18.27 8.72 12.53
N LYS A 105 -17.99 7.46 12.89
CA LYS A 105 -17.56 6.42 11.94
C LYS A 105 -18.58 6.17 10.82
N SER A 106 -19.87 6.39 11.06
CA SER A 106 -20.92 6.29 10.04
C SER A 106 -20.78 7.26 8.85
N HIS A 107 -19.97 8.31 8.98
CA HIS A 107 -19.68 9.26 7.89
C HIS A 107 -18.48 8.88 7.02
N TYR A 108 -17.80 7.78 7.33
CA TYR A 108 -16.57 7.36 6.67
C TYR A 108 -16.74 6.03 5.95
N GLY A 109 -15.94 5.85 4.91
CA GLY A 109 -15.82 4.60 4.18
C GLY A 109 -14.50 3.90 4.43
N HIS A 110 -14.48 2.60 4.12
CA HIS A 110 -13.35 1.70 4.36
C HIS A 110 -13.03 0.92 3.09
N ILE A 111 -11.75 0.76 2.77
CA ILE A 111 -11.29 -0.04 1.63
C ILE A 111 -10.69 -1.33 2.20
N GLN A 112 -11.33 -2.45 1.91
CA GLN A 112 -10.81 -3.77 2.29
C GLN A 112 -10.22 -4.44 1.05
N LEU A 113 -8.95 -4.84 1.12
CA LEU A 113 -8.38 -5.74 0.12
C LEU A 113 -8.96 -7.13 0.36
N ASP A 114 -9.72 -7.65 -0.60
CA ASP A 114 -10.36 -8.97 -0.48
C ASP A 114 -9.48 -10.09 -1.00
N SER A 115 -8.70 -9.85 -2.06
CA SER A 115 -7.80 -10.87 -2.62
C SER A 115 -6.65 -10.29 -3.45
N ILE A 116 -5.61 -11.10 -3.56
CA ILE A 116 -4.52 -10.95 -4.53
C ILE A 116 -4.94 -11.76 -5.76
N ILE A 117 -5.10 -11.07 -6.89
CA ILE A 117 -5.56 -11.67 -8.14
C ILE A 117 -4.39 -12.26 -8.91
N ASP A 118 -3.27 -11.55 -8.96
CA ASP A 118 -2.08 -11.99 -9.67
C ASP A 118 -0.81 -11.39 -9.09
N LEU A 119 0.28 -12.14 -9.23
CA LEU A 119 1.65 -11.76 -8.90
C LEU A 119 2.53 -12.18 -10.07
N ASP A 120 3.02 -11.22 -10.84
CA ASP A 120 3.89 -11.45 -11.99
C ASP A 120 5.28 -10.83 -11.72
N PRO A 121 6.24 -11.62 -11.20
CA PRO A 121 7.64 -11.23 -11.02
C PRO A 121 8.33 -10.75 -12.30
N ASP A 122 7.99 -11.34 -13.45
CA ASP A 122 8.63 -11.04 -14.72
C ASP A 122 8.18 -9.69 -15.28
N ALA A 123 6.89 -9.35 -15.10
CA ALA A 123 6.33 -8.04 -15.44
C ALA A 123 6.51 -6.99 -14.33
N GLY A 124 6.85 -7.40 -13.11
CA GLY A 124 6.83 -6.53 -11.93
C GLY A 124 5.42 -6.12 -11.51
N GLU A 125 4.42 -6.93 -11.81
CA GLU A 125 3.01 -6.61 -11.65
C GLU A 125 2.39 -7.29 -10.42
N LEU A 126 1.62 -6.53 -9.65
CA LEU A 126 0.76 -7.03 -8.57
C LEU A 126 -0.66 -6.56 -8.85
N ILE A 127 -1.60 -7.50 -8.92
CA ILE A 127 -3.02 -7.19 -9.14
C ILE A 127 -3.81 -7.54 -7.88
N THR A 128 -4.60 -6.59 -7.39
CA THR A 128 -5.45 -6.78 -6.20
C THR A 128 -6.92 -6.54 -6.54
N LEU A 129 -7.78 -7.13 -5.72
CA LEU A 129 -9.21 -6.82 -5.67
C LEU A 129 -9.56 -6.28 -4.29
N SER A 130 -10.22 -5.13 -4.26
CA SER A 130 -10.65 -4.47 -3.03
C SER A 130 -12.13 -4.13 -3.09
N THR A 131 -12.83 -4.29 -1.97
CA THR A 131 -14.19 -3.82 -1.80
C THR A 131 -14.19 -2.55 -0.96
N TRP A 132 -14.89 -1.54 -1.47
CA TRP A 132 -15.16 -0.30 -0.76
C TRP A 132 -16.48 -0.43 -0.02
N LYS A 133 -16.46 -0.20 1.29
CA LYS A 133 -17.58 -0.48 2.20
C LYS A 133 -17.96 0.75 3.01
N ASP A 134 -19.24 0.86 3.35
CA ASP A 134 -19.69 1.77 4.39
C ASP A 134 -19.41 1.20 5.80
N TYR A 135 -19.72 1.99 6.83
CA TYR A 135 -19.57 1.57 8.23
C TYR A 135 -20.40 0.32 8.62
N GLN A 136 -21.50 0.08 7.92
CA GLN A 136 -22.37 -1.10 8.13
C GLN A 136 -21.86 -2.32 7.35
N LYS A 137 -20.72 -2.22 6.68
CA LYS A 137 -20.08 -3.22 5.82
C LYS A 137 -20.86 -3.50 4.53
N ASN A 138 -21.79 -2.64 4.14
CA ASN A 138 -22.42 -2.74 2.83
C ASN A 138 -21.39 -2.40 1.76
N ARG A 139 -21.32 -3.21 0.71
CA ARG A 139 -20.47 -2.94 -0.45
C ARG A 139 -21.02 -1.75 -1.25
N LEU A 140 -20.17 -0.77 -1.51
CA LEU A 140 -20.46 0.40 -2.33
C LEU A 140 -19.92 0.20 -3.76
N LEU A 141 -18.68 -0.26 -3.89
CA LEU A 141 -18.06 -0.62 -5.17
C LEU A 141 -16.95 -1.67 -4.97
N GLU A 142 -16.51 -2.22 -6.10
CA GLU A 142 -15.37 -3.12 -6.20
C GLU A 142 -14.29 -2.45 -7.06
N GLU A 143 -13.05 -2.56 -6.63
CA GLU A 143 -11.88 -1.99 -7.30
C GLU A 143 -10.91 -3.12 -7.64
N ARG A 144 -10.51 -3.19 -8.91
CA ARG A 144 -9.36 -3.96 -9.36
C ARG A 144 -8.20 -3.00 -9.61
N THR A 145 -7.10 -3.18 -8.90
CA THR A 145 -5.92 -2.30 -8.99
C THR A 145 -4.70 -3.08 -9.46
N THR A 146 -3.94 -2.47 -10.37
CA THR A 146 -2.68 -3.01 -10.89
C THR A 146 -1.53 -2.08 -10.48
N TYR A 147 -0.55 -2.63 -9.79
CA TYR A 147 0.73 -1.98 -9.44
C TYR A 147 1.80 -2.45 -10.44
N ARG A 148 2.61 -1.51 -10.96
CA ARG A 148 3.67 -1.74 -11.96
C ARG A 148 4.73 -0.64 -11.91
#